data_AF-A0A956BZW4-F1
#
_entry.id   AF-A0A956BZW4-F1
#
_cell.length_a   1.000
_cell.length_b   1.000
_cell.length_c   1.000
_cell.angle_alpha   90.00
_cell.angle_beta   90.00
_cell.angle_gamma   90.00
#
_symmetry.space_group_name_H-M   'P 1'
#
loop_
_entity.id
_entity.type
_entity.pdbx_description
1 polymer ?
#
loop_
_entity_poly.entity_id
_entity_poly.type
_entity_poly.pdbx_seq_one_letter_code
_entity_poly.pdbx_strand_id
1 'polypeptide(L)'
;MLPIDKLESLKARVSELEEMLCQPDVAGDSKRFMALSKERGDLAPLVAAYEEYSDQSRRLREDREALSDPELREMVAEEIPELEKSLEELEAKIHILLLPTDPNDERNTILEIRAGAGGEEAALFAADLFRAYSRYAERVGWKIEILSTSEATAGGIKEIVCLI
;
A
#
# COMPACT_ATOMS: atom_id res chain seq x y z
N MET A 1 9.54 -6.59 -9.05
CA MET A 1 10.10 -7.89 -8.63
C MET A 1 10.17 -7.91 -7.11
N LEU A 2 9.45 -8.85 -6.51
CA LEU A 2 9.33 -8.98 -5.06
C LEU A 2 10.60 -9.56 -4.40
N PRO A 3 10.97 -9.11 -3.18
CA PRO A 3 12.08 -9.66 -2.42
C PRO A 3 11.67 -10.96 -1.72
N ILE A 4 11.66 -12.07 -2.45
CA ILE A 4 11.15 -13.38 -1.99
C ILE A 4 11.80 -13.84 -0.68
N ASP A 5 13.13 -13.79 -0.55
CA ASP A 5 13.83 -14.22 0.67
C ASP A 5 13.37 -13.44 1.92
N LYS A 6 13.07 -12.15 1.75
CA LYS A 6 12.55 -11.30 2.84
C LYS A 6 11.13 -11.72 3.21
N LEU A 7 10.27 -11.96 2.21
CA LEU A 7 8.88 -12.37 2.43
C LEU A 7 8.79 -13.74 3.12
N GLU A 8 9.63 -14.69 2.71
CA GLU A 8 9.77 -15.99 3.38
C GLU A 8 10.24 -15.86 4.83
N SER A 9 11.22 -14.99 5.09
CA SER A 9 11.67 -14.72 6.47
C SER A 9 10.56 -14.12 7.34
N LEU A 10 9.73 -13.23 6.78
CA LEU A 10 8.62 -12.61 7.49
C LEU A 10 7.48 -13.60 7.75
N LYS A 11 7.19 -14.48 6.78
CA LYS A 11 6.26 -15.59 6.96
C LYS A 11 6.72 -16.53 8.07
N ALA A 12 7.98 -16.94 8.07
CA ALA A 12 8.56 -17.76 9.13
C ALA A 12 8.46 -17.07 10.51
N ARG A 13 8.67 -15.75 10.56
CA ARG A 13 8.50 -14.96 11.78
C ARG A 13 7.05 -14.98 12.29
N VAL A 14 6.06 -14.87 11.42
CA VAL A 14 4.64 -14.97 11.83
C VAL A 14 4.35 -16.34 12.44
N SER A 15 4.81 -17.42 11.83
CA SER A 15 4.66 -18.77 12.41
C SER A 15 5.32 -18.91 13.78
N GLU A 16 6.54 -18.39 13.94
CA GLU A 16 7.24 -18.35 15.24
C GLU A 16 6.42 -17.57 16.29
N LEU A 17 5.88 -16.41 15.93
CA LEU A 17 5.05 -15.60 16.83
C LEU A 17 3.79 -16.33 17.27
N GLU A 18 3.15 -17.09 16.38
CA GLU A 18 1.98 -17.91 16.70
C GLU A 18 2.30 -19.05 17.66
N GLU A 19 3.45 -19.72 17.48
CA GLU A 19 3.94 -20.72 18.41
C GLU A 19 4.25 -20.11 19.79
N MET A 20 4.88 -18.93 19.82
CA MET A 20 5.18 -18.21 21.06
C MET A 20 3.92 -17.78 21.80
N LEU A 21 2.88 -17.31 21.09
CA LEU A 21 1.60 -16.89 21.68
C LEU A 21 0.84 -18.06 22.32
N CYS A 22 1.12 -19.30 21.92
CA CYS A 22 0.55 -20.50 22.52
C CYS A 22 1.29 -20.96 23.80
N GLN A 23 2.44 -20.37 24.14
CA GLN A 23 3.21 -20.78 25.31
C GLN A 23 2.58 -20.26 26.62
N PRO A 24 2.45 -21.11 27.67
CA PRO A 24 1.85 -20.70 28.95
C PRO A 24 2.58 -19.55 29.65
N ASP A 25 3.90 -19.43 29.49
CA ASP A 25 4.70 -18.34 30.07
C ASP A 25 4.40 -16.99 29.40
N VAL A 26 4.09 -16.99 28.10
CA VAL A 26 3.67 -15.81 27.34
C VAL A 26 2.22 -15.46 27.66
N ALA A 27 1.32 -16.44 27.71
CA ALA A 27 -0.08 -16.22 28.05
C ALA A 27 -0.27 -15.65 29.48
N GLY A 28 0.63 -16.01 30.40
CA GLY A 28 0.66 -15.48 31.77
C GLY A 28 1.23 -14.05 31.90
N ASP A 29 1.95 -13.56 30.88
CA ASP A 29 2.52 -12.21 30.85
C ASP A 29 1.77 -11.32 29.86
N SER A 30 0.84 -10.52 30.40
CA SER A 30 -0.01 -9.62 29.62
C SER A 30 0.77 -8.63 28.74
N LYS A 31 1.95 -8.16 29.18
CA LYS A 31 2.76 -7.22 28.39
C LYS A 31 3.41 -7.93 27.21
N ARG A 32 3.99 -9.10 27.46
CA ARG A 32 4.65 -9.91 26.43
C ARG A 32 3.64 -10.41 25.40
N PHE A 33 2.47 -10.86 25.85
CA PHE A 33 1.36 -11.26 24.98
C PHE A 33 0.90 -10.12 24.05
N MET A 34 0.71 -8.90 24.59
CA MET A 34 0.32 -7.74 23.79
C MET A 34 1.37 -7.37 22.74
N ALA A 35 2.65 -7.38 23.11
CA ALA A 35 3.74 -7.04 22.19
C ALA A 35 3.82 -8.03 21.00
N LEU A 36 3.78 -9.33 21.29
CA LEU A 36 3.83 -10.38 20.26
C LEU A 36 2.55 -10.40 19.40
N SER A 37 1.39 -10.16 20.02
CA SER A 37 0.12 -10.05 19.29
C SER A 37 0.12 -8.87 18.33
N LYS A 38 0.71 -7.74 18.73
CA LYS A 38 0.88 -6.56 17.88
C LYS A 38 1.82 -6.85 16.72
N GLU A 39 3.01 -7.38 17.00
CA GLU A 39 3.98 -7.73 15.94
C GLU A 39 3.38 -8.70 14.91
N ARG A 40 2.65 -9.73 15.37
CA ARG A 40 1.93 -10.66 14.49
C ARG A 40 0.85 -9.93 13.67
N GLY A 41 0.08 -9.06 14.32
CA GLY A 41 -0.96 -8.26 13.67
C GLY A 41 -0.42 -7.33 12.59
N ASP A 42 0.75 -6.74 12.82
CA ASP A 42 1.43 -5.84 11.87
C ASP A 42 1.94 -6.63 10.64
N LEU A 43 2.42 -7.86 10.84
CA LEU A 43 2.94 -8.71 9.76
C LEU A 43 1.87 -9.52 9.00
N ALA A 44 0.74 -9.83 9.64
CA ALA A 44 -0.30 -10.71 9.09
C ALA A 44 -0.84 -10.25 7.72
N PRO A 45 -1.14 -8.96 7.46
CA PRO A 45 -1.62 -8.52 6.15
C PRO A 45 -0.62 -8.76 5.02
N LEU A 46 0.67 -8.57 5.30
CA LEU A 46 1.76 -8.78 4.34
C LEU A 46 1.92 -10.27 4.02
N VAL A 47 1.94 -11.12 5.05
CA VAL A 47 2.07 -12.57 4.87
C VAL A 47 0.86 -13.13 4.12
N ALA A 48 -0.36 -12.72 4.47
CA ALA A 48 -1.57 -13.17 3.76
C ALA A 48 -1.54 -12.77 2.28
N ALA A 49 -1.15 -11.54 1.95
CA ALA A 49 -1.01 -11.10 0.57
C ALA A 49 0.07 -11.88 -0.19
N TYR A 50 1.18 -12.22 0.47
CA TYR A 50 2.25 -13.01 -0.13
C TYR A 50 1.86 -14.48 -0.36
N GLU A 51 1.09 -15.08 0.55
CA GLU A 51 0.55 -16.44 0.37
C GLU A 51 -0.41 -16.49 -0.81
N GLU A 52 -1.32 -15.52 -0.90
CA GLU A 52 -2.24 -15.40 -2.04
C GLU A 52 -1.48 -15.23 -3.37
N TYR A 53 -0.46 -14.37 -3.39
CA TYR A 53 0.42 -14.20 -4.56
C TYR A 53 1.12 -15.51 -4.94
N SER A 54 1.62 -16.26 -3.95
CA SER A 54 2.33 -17.51 -4.17
C SER A 54 1.41 -18.59 -4.75
N ASP A 55 0.17 -18.69 -4.25
CA ASP A 55 -0.84 -19.62 -4.75
C ASP A 55 -1.28 -19.27 -6.17
N GLN A 56 -1.54 -17.99 -6.46
CA GLN A 56 -1.89 -17.54 -7.81
C GLN A 56 -0.72 -17.70 -8.80
N SER A 57 0.51 -17.48 -8.35
CA SER A 57 1.72 -17.67 -9.16
C SER A 57 1.93 -19.15 -9.50
N ARG A 58 1.60 -20.06 -8.56
CA ARG A 58 1.58 -21.50 -8.80
C ARG A 58 0.49 -21.86 -9.82
N ARG A 59 -0.74 -21.40 -9.62
CA ARG A 59 -1.86 -21.65 -10.56
C ARG A 59 -1.55 -21.15 -11.97
N LEU A 60 -1.03 -19.94 -12.12
CA LEU A 60 -0.63 -19.41 -13.43
C LEU A 60 0.41 -20.30 -14.13
N ARG A 61 1.32 -20.91 -13.37
CA ARG A 61 2.30 -21.86 -13.91
C ARG A 61 1.64 -23.14 -14.38
N GLU A 62 0.76 -23.71 -13.56
CA GLU A 62 -0.02 -24.92 -13.87
C GLU A 62 -0.90 -24.70 -15.12
N ASP A 63 -1.57 -23.55 -15.22
CA ASP A 63 -2.42 -23.19 -16.36
C ASP A 63 -1.60 -23.01 -17.64
N ARG A 64 -0.41 -22.41 -17.54
CA ARG A 64 0.53 -22.29 -18.67
C ARG A 64 1.05 -23.66 -19.14
N GLU A 65 1.26 -24.60 -18.24
CA GLU A 65 1.62 -25.98 -18.60
C GLU A 65 0.44 -26.71 -19.27
N ALA A 66 -0.78 -26.47 -18.79
CA ALA A 66 -2.02 -27.05 -19.31
C ALA A 66 -2.41 -26.53 -20.71
N LEU A 67 -1.86 -25.40 -21.19
CA LEU A 67 -2.05 -24.95 -22.58
C LEU A 67 -1.61 -25.97 -23.65
N SER A 68 -0.73 -26.90 -23.26
CA SER A 68 -0.28 -27.99 -24.13
C SER A 68 -1.37 -29.05 -24.37
N ASP A 69 -2.36 -29.16 -23.47
CA ASP A 69 -3.49 -30.07 -23.58
C ASP A 69 -4.65 -29.43 -24.39
N PRO A 70 -5.03 -29.98 -25.55
CA PRO A 70 -6.13 -29.45 -26.37
C PRO A 70 -7.48 -29.42 -25.66
N GLU A 71 -7.74 -30.31 -24.70
CA GLU A 71 -9.02 -30.35 -23.96
C GLU A 71 -9.11 -29.23 -22.92
N LEU A 72 -7.97 -28.81 -22.36
CA LEU A 72 -7.91 -27.77 -21.33
C LEU A 72 -7.57 -26.39 -21.88
N ARG A 73 -6.98 -26.31 -23.07
CA ARG A 73 -6.43 -25.08 -23.66
C ARG A 73 -7.41 -23.90 -23.66
N GLU A 74 -8.65 -24.11 -24.09
CA GLU A 74 -9.64 -23.02 -24.22
C GLU A 74 -9.99 -22.45 -22.84
N MET A 75 -10.21 -23.33 -21.85
CA MET A 75 -10.50 -22.93 -20.47
C MET A 75 -9.35 -22.15 -19.84
N VAL A 76 -8.12 -22.68 -19.91
CA VAL A 76 -6.97 -22.01 -19.25
C VAL A 76 -6.53 -20.74 -19.97
N ALA A 77 -6.75 -20.64 -21.29
CA ALA A 77 -6.45 -19.41 -22.04
C ALA A 77 -7.33 -18.22 -21.61
N GLU A 78 -8.55 -18.49 -21.13
CA GLU A 78 -9.44 -17.46 -20.59
C GLU A 78 -9.05 -17.05 -19.15
N GLU A 79 -8.51 -17.97 -18.34
CA GLU A 79 -8.13 -17.71 -16.94
C GLU A 79 -6.78 -16.99 -16.78
N ILE A 80 -5.81 -17.26 -17.66
CA ILE A 80 -4.44 -16.71 -17.57
C ILE A 80 -4.43 -15.16 -17.47
N PRO A 81 -5.16 -14.39 -18.30
CA PRO A 81 -5.16 -12.93 -18.22
C PRO A 81 -5.67 -12.39 -16.88
N GLU A 82 -6.65 -13.07 -16.26
CA GLU A 82 -7.18 -12.67 -14.96
C GLU A 82 -6.15 -12.94 -13.85
N LEU A 83 -5.45 -14.07 -13.91
CA LEU A 83 -4.38 -14.41 -12.98
C LEU A 83 -3.19 -13.46 -13.12
N GLU A 84 -2.79 -13.10 -14.33
CA GLU A 84 -1.71 -12.14 -14.57
C GLU A 84 -2.06 -10.77 -13.98
N LYS A 85 -3.28 -10.28 -14.22
CA LYS A 85 -3.75 -9.02 -13.65
C LYS A 85 -3.80 -9.06 -12.13
N SER A 86 -4.33 -10.14 -11.55
CA SER A 86 -4.40 -10.31 -10.10
C SER A 86 -3.00 -10.35 -9.46
N LEU A 87 -2.03 -10.98 -10.11
CA LEU A 87 -0.63 -10.99 -9.66
C LEU A 87 0.00 -9.60 -9.69
N GLU A 88 -0.29 -8.78 -10.70
CA GLU A 88 0.18 -7.38 -10.75
C GLU A 88 -0.41 -6.55 -9.59
N GLU A 89 -1.70 -6.70 -9.31
CA GLU A 89 -2.39 -6.03 -8.21
C GLU A 89 -1.83 -6.46 -6.85
N LEU A 90 -1.57 -7.76 -6.67
CA LEU A 90 -0.95 -8.31 -5.46
C LEU A 90 0.50 -7.86 -5.30
N GLU A 91 1.29 -7.82 -6.37
CA GLU A 91 2.67 -7.32 -6.32
C GLU A 91 2.70 -5.86 -5.87
N ALA A 92 1.84 -5.01 -6.42
CA ALA A 92 1.71 -3.61 -6.00
C ALA A 92 1.30 -3.49 -4.52
N LYS A 93 0.33 -4.30 -4.07
CA LYS A 93 -0.12 -4.35 -2.68
C LYS A 93 1.00 -4.79 -1.73
N ILE A 94 1.75 -5.83 -2.08
CA ILE A 94 2.88 -6.33 -1.28
C ILE A 94 3.98 -5.26 -1.20
N HIS A 95 4.26 -4.54 -2.28
CA HIS A 95 5.20 -3.43 -2.25
C HIS A 95 4.82 -2.33 -1.26
N ILE A 96 3.53 -1.97 -1.19
CA ILE A 96 3.02 -1.02 -0.21
C ILE A 96 3.15 -1.57 1.21
N LEU A 97 2.76 -2.83 1.43
CA LEU A 97 2.83 -3.48 2.76
C LEU A 97 4.27 -3.72 3.25
N LEU A 98 5.25 -3.74 2.35
CA LEU A 98 6.68 -3.83 2.68
C LEU A 98 7.28 -2.51 3.16
N LEU A 99 6.58 -1.39 2.97
CA LEU A 99 7.02 -0.11 3.48
C LEU A 99 7.02 -0.16 5.02
N PRO A 100 8.07 0.33 5.67
CA PRO A 100 8.06 0.45 7.11
C PRO A 100 6.90 1.35 7.52
N THR A 101 6.13 0.92 8.52
CA THR A 101 5.06 1.75 9.10
C THR A 101 5.69 2.99 9.74
N ASP A 102 5.33 4.17 9.27
CA ASP A 102 5.73 5.43 9.91
C ASP A 102 4.76 5.69 11.07
N PRO A 103 5.23 5.95 12.30
CA PRO A 103 4.36 6.33 13.41
C PRO A 103 3.53 7.61 13.14
N ASN A 104 3.83 8.36 12.08
CA ASN A 104 3.07 9.51 11.62
C ASN A 104 2.07 9.20 10.50
N ASP A 105 2.01 7.98 9.95
CA ASP A 105 1.09 7.61 8.86
C ASP A 105 -0.39 7.82 9.25
N GLU A 106 -0.71 7.74 10.54
CA GLU A 106 -2.07 7.95 11.08
C GLU A 106 -2.38 9.42 11.40
N ARG A 107 -1.43 10.35 11.22
CA ARG A 107 -1.59 11.75 11.61
C ARG A 107 -2.03 12.61 10.44
N ASN A 108 -2.85 13.62 10.75
CA ASN A 108 -3.13 14.71 9.81
C ASN A 108 -1.82 15.38 9.39
N THR A 109 -1.76 15.80 8.14
CA THR A 109 -0.55 16.35 7.52
C THR A 109 -0.79 17.79 7.06
N ILE A 110 0.23 18.62 7.24
CA ILE A 110 0.26 19.97 6.66
C ILE A 110 0.79 19.86 5.22
N LEU A 111 -0.07 20.14 4.25
CA LEU A 111 0.31 20.29 2.85
C LEU A 111 0.58 21.75 2.55
N GLU A 112 1.81 22.01 2.11
CA GLU A 112 2.28 23.34 1.72
C GLU A 112 2.70 23.34 0.25
N ILE A 113 2.03 24.17 -0.56
CA ILE A 113 2.32 24.33 -1.98
C ILE A 113 2.76 25.78 -2.19
N ARG A 114 4.00 25.95 -2.67
CA ARG A 114 4.63 27.25 -2.93
C ARG A 114 5.02 27.33 -4.41
N ALA A 115 4.66 28.44 -5.07
CA ALA A 115 5.12 28.73 -6.42
C ALA A 115 6.64 28.94 -6.42
N GLY A 116 7.35 28.15 -7.23
CA GLY A 116 8.80 28.21 -7.39
C GLY A 116 9.23 29.22 -8.47
N ALA A 117 10.26 28.86 -9.22
CA ALA A 117 10.68 29.62 -10.40
C ALA A 117 9.63 29.49 -11.53
N GLY A 118 9.40 30.57 -12.29
CA GLY A 118 8.42 30.60 -13.39
C GLY A 118 7.32 31.66 -13.24
N GLY A 119 7.34 32.46 -12.16
CA GLY A 119 6.44 33.61 -12.02
C GLY A 119 4.96 33.20 -12.04
N GLU A 120 4.20 33.74 -13.00
CA GLU A 120 2.76 33.51 -13.13
C GLU A 120 2.42 32.05 -13.48
N GLU A 121 3.22 31.40 -14.34
CA GLU A 121 3.01 29.99 -14.70
C GLU A 121 3.17 29.07 -13.48
N ALA A 122 4.14 29.36 -12.62
CA ALA A 122 4.35 28.61 -11.38
C ALA A 122 3.17 28.79 -10.41
N ALA A 123 2.55 29.97 -10.37
CA ALA A 123 1.38 30.22 -9.54
C ALA A 123 0.13 29.50 -10.05
N LEU A 124 -0.06 29.46 -11.38
CA LEU A 124 -1.13 28.67 -11.99
C LEU A 124 -0.94 27.17 -11.72
N PHE A 125 0.29 26.68 -11.86
CA PHE A 125 0.59 25.27 -11.58
C PHE A 125 0.40 24.90 -10.11
N ALA A 126 0.78 25.78 -9.18
CA ALA A 126 0.51 25.59 -7.75
C ALA A 126 -1.00 25.50 -7.46
N ALA A 127 -1.83 26.29 -8.16
CA ALA A 127 -3.28 26.20 -8.06
C ALA A 127 -3.82 24.88 -8.63
N ASP A 128 -3.26 24.41 -9.74
CA ASP A 128 -3.61 23.11 -10.32
C ASP A 128 -3.22 21.93 -9.42
N LEU A 129 -2.05 21.98 -8.79
CA LEU A 129 -1.62 20.99 -7.80
C LEU A 129 -2.57 20.97 -6.60
N PHE A 130 -2.89 22.15 -6.05
CA PHE A 130 -3.84 22.23 -4.94
C PHE A 130 -5.18 21.60 -5.33
N ARG A 131 -5.72 21.94 -6.51
CA ARG A 131 -6.97 21.35 -7.02
C ARG A 131 -6.88 19.83 -7.20
N ALA A 132 -5.74 19.30 -7.66
CA ALA A 132 -5.51 17.87 -7.81
C ALA A 132 -5.55 17.16 -6.44
N TYR A 133 -4.82 17.67 -5.45
CA TYR A 133 -4.84 17.13 -4.09
C TYR A 133 -6.20 17.28 -3.41
N SER A 134 -6.91 18.39 -3.63
CA SER A 134 -8.27 18.57 -3.11
C SER A 134 -9.24 17.52 -3.62
N ARG A 135 -9.22 17.24 -4.93
CA ARG A 135 -10.04 16.18 -5.53
C ARG A 135 -9.66 14.80 -5.02
N TYR A 136 -8.38 14.54 -4.81
CA TYR A 136 -7.93 13.28 -4.23
C TYR A 136 -8.45 13.11 -2.81
N ALA A 137 -8.25 14.11 -1.95
CA ALA A 137 -8.71 14.11 -0.56
C ALA A 137 -10.23 13.88 -0.47
N GLU A 138 -11.03 14.58 -1.28
CA GLU A 138 -12.48 14.37 -1.37
C GLU A 138 -12.84 12.92 -1.76
N ARG A 139 -12.12 12.34 -2.73
CA ARG A 139 -12.37 10.96 -3.20
C ARG A 139 -12.09 9.91 -2.13
N VAL A 140 -11.07 10.13 -1.29
CA VAL A 140 -10.72 9.22 -0.18
C VAL A 140 -11.40 9.61 1.15
N GLY A 141 -12.27 10.62 1.13
CA GLY A 141 -13.07 11.05 2.29
C GLY A 141 -12.31 11.88 3.33
N TRP A 142 -11.16 12.44 2.98
CA TRP A 142 -10.38 13.33 3.84
C TRP A 142 -10.93 14.76 3.82
N LYS A 143 -10.76 15.48 4.92
CA LYS A 143 -11.19 16.87 5.07
C LYS A 143 -10.00 17.79 4.84
N ILE A 144 -10.21 18.88 4.12
CA ILE A 144 -9.19 19.90 3.92
C ILE A 144 -9.59 21.16 4.70
N GLU A 145 -8.69 21.63 5.53
CA GLU A 145 -8.80 22.93 6.21
C GLU A 145 -7.69 23.86 5.69
N ILE A 146 -8.08 24.95 5.01
CA ILE A 146 -7.13 25.94 4.52
C ILE A 146 -6.70 26.82 5.70
N LEU A 147 -5.41 26.79 6.03
CA LEU A 147 -4.83 27.55 7.13
C LEU A 147 -4.30 28.91 6.66
N SER A 148 -3.73 28.97 5.45
CA SER A 148 -3.19 30.19 4.86
C SER A 148 -3.22 30.10 3.34
N THR A 149 -3.46 31.22 2.67
CA THR A 149 -3.38 31.32 1.21
C THR A 149 -2.85 32.68 0.79
N SER A 150 -2.06 32.69 -0.28
CA SER A 150 -1.54 33.87 -0.95
C SER A 150 -1.75 33.71 -2.45
N GLU A 151 -2.53 34.61 -3.02
CA GLU A 151 -2.84 34.64 -4.45
C GLU A 151 -1.76 35.40 -5.23
N ALA A 152 -1.55 35.01 -6.48
CA ALA A 152 -0.70 35.78 -7.40
C ALA A 152 -1.50 36.88 -8.11
N THR A 153 -0.83 37.98 -8.44
CA THR A 153 -1.46 39.19 -9.01
C THR A 153 -2.23 38.94 -10.31
N ALA A 154 -1.75 38.02 -11.15
CA ALA A 154 -2.36 37.67 -12.43
C ALA A 154 -3.24 36.39 -12.37
N GLY A 155 -3.52 35.89 -11.16
CA GLY A 155 -4.25 34.65 -10.93
C GLY A 155 -3.33 33.48 -10.57
N GLY A 156 -3.93 32.45 -9.96
CA GLY A 156 -3.20 31.32 -9.38
C GLY A 156 -2.80 31.55 -7.92
N ILE A 157 -2.02 30.61 -7.38
CA ILE A 157 -1.64 30.56 -5.96
C ILE A 157 -0.13 30.72 -5.85
N LYS A 158 0.32 31.74 -5.10
CA LYS A 158 1.72 31.89 -4.74
C LYS A 158 2.11 30.95 -3.59
N GLU A 159 1.24 30.82 -2.61
CA GLU A 159 1.43 29.94 -1.45
C GLU A 159 0.07 29.48 -0.91
N ILE A 160 -0.05 28.21 -0.56
CA ILE A 160 -1.20 27.69 0.20
C ILE A 160 -0.71 26.66 1.21
N VAL A 161 -1.22 26.78 2.43
CA VAL A 161 -0.98 25.86 3.53
C VAL A 161 -2.32 25.33 3.99
N CYS A 162 -2.48 24.01 4.00
CA CYS A 162 -3.70 23.35 4.44
C CYS A 162 -3.39 22.15 5.31
N LEU A 163 -4.30 21.86 6.23
CA LEU A 163 -4.33 20.61 7.00
C LEU A 163 -5.20 19.61 6.25
N ILE A 164 -4.68 18.40 6.05
CA ILE A 164 -5.38 17.24 5.48
C ILE A 164 -5.46 16.15 6.55
#